data_AF-A0AA89AYW9-F1
#
_entry.id   AF-A0AA89AYW9-F1
#
_cell.length_a   1.000
_cell.length_b   1.000
_cell.length_c   1.000
_cell.angle_alpha   90.00
_cell.angle_beta   90.00
_cell.angle_gamma   90.00
#
_symmetry.space_group_name_H-M   'P 1'
#
loop_
_entity.id
_entity.type
_entity.pdbx_description
1 polymer ?
#
loop_
_entity_poly.entity_id
_entity_poly.type
_entity_poly.pdbx_seq_one_letter_code
_entity_poly.pdbx_strand_id
1 'polypeptide(L)'
;MRRHSSGSLHLASATNISINLVVHFNYFTNPGDLSQCSNAMRNVAKMITTPSMEAYKFQGLDGKRSFHFVGTSLAENESRGGILESICDKTLRTFYHQHGGCTVGMVVDGDLKAIGIKALRIVDGSTFAVSPGTNPQATLMMLGRYVGLKIKEETGA
;
A
#
# COMPACT_ATOMS: atom_id res chain seq x y z
N MET A 1 -7.98 -0.37 2.66
CA MET A 1 -7.48 0.11 3.96
C MET A 1 -6.68 1.37 3.73
N ARG A 2 -6.93 2.41 4.51
CA ARG A 2 -6.15 3.66 4.43
C ARG A 2 -4.99 3.52 5.42
N ARG A 3 -3.77 3.65 4.93
CA ARG A 3 -2.56 3.72 5.77
C ARG A 3 -2.50 5.09 6.46
N HIS A 4 -2.14 5.11 7.73
CA HIS A 4 -1.90 6.30 8.53
C HIS A 4 -0.42 6.53 8.82
N SER A 5 0.40 5.49 8.99
CA SER A 5 1.86 5.54 9.17
C SER A 5 2.63 6.07 7.96
N SER A 6 3.16 7.29 8.01
CA SER A 6 4.04 7.82 6.97
C SER A 6 5.51 7.75 7.38
N GLY A 7 6.41 7.83 6.40
CA GLY A 7 7.82 8.00 6.67
C GLY A 7 8.48 8.97 5.70
N SER A 8 9.74 8.72 5.38
CA SER A 8 10.58 9.69 4.67
C SER A 8 11.40 9.05 3.56
N LEU A 9 11.88 9.92 2.68
CA LEU A 9 12.77 9.59 1.58
C LEU A 9 13.90 10.61 1.57
N HIS A 10 15.13 10.12 1.48
CA HIS A 10 16.33 10.95 1.46
C HIS A 10 17.33 10.47 0.41
N LEU A 11 18.11 11.41 -0.12
CA LEU A 11 19.22 11.09 -1.01
C LEU A 11 20.27 10.28 -0.25
N ALA A 12 20.67 9.13 -0.79
CA ALA A 12 21.84 8.39 -0.31
C ALA A 12 23.15 9.00 -0.82
N SER A 13 23.09 9.71 -1.95
CA SER A 13 24.21 10.43 -2.55
C SER A 13 23.74 11.79 -3.02
N ALA A 14 24.56 12.82 -2.76
CA ALA A 14 24.27 14.19 -3.18
C ALA A 14 24.46 14.41 -4.68
N THR A 15 25.18 13.52 -5.37
CA THR A 15 25.64 13.75 -6.76
C THR A 15 25.38 12.60 -7.72
N ASN A 16 25.14 11.38 -7.24
CA ASN A 16 24.96 10.22 -8.11
C ASN A 16 23.51 9.71 -8.07
N ILE A 17 22.76 9.98 -9.15
CA ILE A 17 21.35 9.60 -9.31
C ILE A 17 21.14 8.09 -9.48
N SER A 18 22.17 7.32 -9.85
CA SER A 18 22.07 5.86 -9.97
C SER A 18 22.10 5.14 -8.63
N ILE A 19 22.43 5.85 -7.54
CA ILE A 19 22.37 5.31 -6.19
C ILE A 19 20.94 5.43 -5.67
N ASN A 20 20.35 4.31 -5.28
CA ASN A 20 19.00 4.25 -4.74
C ASN A 20 18.83 5.15 -3.51
N LEU A 21 17.63 5.69 -3.38
CA LEU A 21 17.23 6.55 -2.28
C LEU A 21 17.11 5.74 -0.98
N VAL A 22 17.32 6.40 0.16
CA VAL A 22 17.01 5.82 1.47
C VAL A 22 15.54 6.08 1.75
N VAL A 23 14.75 5.02 1.93
CA VAL A 23 13.31 5.11 2.14
C VAL A 23 12.92 4.39 3.43
N HIS A 24 12.20 5.10 4.29
CA HIS A 24 11.58 4.55 5.50
C HIS A 24 10.07 4.72 5.41
N PHE A 25 9.31 3.65 5.56
CA PHE A 25 7.83 3.69 5.51
C PHE A 25 7.20 3.75 6.90
N ASN A 26 7.93 3.40 7.95
CA ASN A 26 7.44 3.36 9.33
C ASN A 26 6.16 2.52 9.48
N TYR A 27 6.11 1.33 8.85
CA TYR A 27 4.96 0.45 8.94
C TYR A 27 4.54 0.22 10.40
N PHE A 28 3.23 0.26 10.67
CA PHE A 28 2.61 0.04 11.98
C PHE A 28 3.02 0.98 13.12
N THR A 29 3.77 2.06 12.87
CA THR A 29 3.99 3.10 13.89
C THR A 29 2.70 3.78 14.35
N ASN A 30 1.69 3.84 13.48
CA ASN A 30 0.34 4.21 13.84
C ASN A 30 -0.44 2.95 14.21
N PRO A 31 -0.97 2.83 15.44
CA PRO A 31 -1.67 1.62 15.89
C PRO A 31 -2.94 1.33 15.09
N GLY A 32 -3.54 2.35 14.45
CA GLY A 32 -4.69 2.17 13.57
C GLY A 32 -4.39 1.33 12.32
N ASP A 33 -3.15 1.34 11.84
CA ASP A 33 -2.74 0.50 10.71
C ASP A 33 -2.61 -0.97 11.11
N LEU A 34 -2.06 -1.24 12.29
CA LEU A 34 -1.95 -2.59 12.83
C LEU A 34 -3.33 -3.18 13.13
N SER A 35 -4.23 -2.38 13.71
CA SER A 35 -5.62 -2.77 13.96
C SER A 35 -6.36 -3.08 12.65
N GLN A 36 -6.19 -2.26 11.61
CA GLN A 36 -6.75 -2.53 10.28
C GLN A 36 -6.21 -3.85 9.70
N CYS A 37 -4.90 -4.10 9.81
CA CYS A 37 -4.30 -5.35 9.36
C CYS A 37 -4.90 -6.57 10.11
N SER A 38 -4.99 -6.50 11.44
CA SER A 38 -5.57 -7.56 12.27
C SER A 38 -7.02 -7.87 11.87
N ASN A 39 -7.82 -6.83 11.61
CA ASN A 39 -9.19 -6.99 11.10
C ASN A 39 -9.24 -7.62 9.69
N ALA A 40 -8.29 -7.29 8.81
CA ALA A 40 -8.19 -7.93 7.51
C ALA A 40 -7.80 -9.41 7.63
N MET A 41 -6.84 -9.74 8.50
CA MET A 41 -6.45 -11.13 8.77
C MET A 41 -7.58 -11.94 9.37
N ARG A 42 -8.45 -11.33 10.20
CA ARG A 42 -9.69 -11.96 10.67
C ARG A 42 -10.63 -12.31 9.52
N ASN A 43 -10.72 -11.47 8.48
CA ASN A 43 -11.53 -11.77 7.30
C ASN A 43 -10.91 -12.88 6.45
N VAL A 44 -9.58 -12.93 6.34
CA VAL A 44 -8.87 -14.06 5.70
C VAL A 44 -9.13 -15.36 6.47
N ALA A 45 -9.07 -15.34 7.80
CA ALA A 45 -9.39 -16.50 8.63
C ALA A 45 -10.82 -17.00 8.40
N LYS A 46 -11.81 -16.09 8.33
CA LYS A 46 -13.19 -16.45 7.99
C LYS A 46 -13.32 -17.02 6.57
N MET A 47 -12.59 -16.46 5.61
CA MET A 47 -12.60 -16.91 4.22
C MET A 47 -12.12 -18.37 4.10
N ILE A 48 -11.00 -18.71 4.76
CA ILE A 48 -10.44 -20.08 4.68
C ILE A 48 -11.34 -21.13 5.35
N THR A 49 -12.22 -20.74 6.27
CA THR A 49 -13.18 -21.65 6.91
C THR A 49 -14.50 -21.80 6.15
N THR A 50 -14.66 -21.16 4.97
CA THR A 50 -15.89 -21.28 4.18
C THR A 50 -16.01 -22.65 3.47
N PRO A 51 -17.23 -23.13 3.16
CA PRO A 51 -17.41 -24.39 2.42
C PRO A 51 -16.70 -24.42 1.07
N SER A 52 -16.60 -23.27 0.38
CA SER A 52 -15.87 -23.14 -0.88
C SER A 52 -14.38 -23.46 -0.77
N MET A 53 -13.82 -23.35 0.43
CA MET A 53 -12.40 -23.59 0.70
C MET A 53 -12.09 -25.03 1.08
N GLU A 54 -13.09 -25.86 1.40
CA GLU A 54 -12.92 -27.27 1.78
C GLU A 54 -12.26 -28.13 0.69
N ALA A 55 -12.45 -27.78 -0.59
CA ALA A 55 -11.83 -28.49 -1.71
C ALA A 55 -10.28 -28.40 -1.71
N TYR A 56 -9.72 -27.38 -1.05
CA TYR A 56 -8.28 -27.10 -1.07
C TYR A 56 -7.54 -27.59 0.19
N LYS A 57 -8.26 -28.23 1.13
CA LYS A 57 -7.64 -28.81 2.33
C LYS A 57 -6.98 -30.15 2.02
N PHE A 58 -5.80 -30.34 2.59
CA PHE A 58 -5.05 -31.59 2.51
C PHE A 58 -5.59 -32.60 3.52
N GLN A 59 -5.57 -33.88 3.15
CA GLN A 59 -5.95 -34.99 4.03
C GLN A 59 -4.76 -35.35 4.91
N GLY A 60 -4.91 -35.18 6.23
CA GLY A 60 -3.94 -35.60 7.23
C GLY A 60 -4.00 -37.11 7.50
N LEU A 61 -2.91 -37.64 8.07
CA LEU A 61 -2.81 -39.06 8.47
C LEU A 61 -3.80 -39.42 9.59
N ASP A 62 -4.23 -38.44 10.37
CA ASP A 62 -5.24 -38.58 11.43
C ASP A 62 -6.69 -38.52 10.92
N GLY A 63 -6.89 -38.48 9.60
CA GLY A 63 -8.20 -38.36 8.97
C GLY A 63 -8.77 -36.94 8.97
N LYS A 64 -8.12 -35.96 9.59
CA LYS A 64 -8.56 -34.56 9.57
C LYS A 64 -8.10 -33.87 8.30
N ARG A 65 -8.86 -32.86 7.87
CA ARG A 65 -8.51 -32.03 6.70
C ARG A 65 -8.14 -30.63 7.15
N SER A 66 -7.01 -30.12 6.67
CA SER A 66 -6.49 -28.79 7.03
C SER A 66 -5.70 -28.15 5.90
N PHE A 67 -5.48 -26.85 5.99
CA PHE A 67 -4.54 -26.15 5.10
C PHE A 67 -3.10 -26.42 5.49
N HIS A 68 -2.23 -26.57 4.50
CA HIS A 68 -0.78 -26.53 4.69
C HIS A 68 -0.28 -25.15 4.24
N PHE A 69 0.27 -24.39 5.18
CA PHE A 69 0.78 -23.05 4.91
C PHE A 69 2.28 -23.08 4.63
N VAL A 70 2.72 -22.29 3.65
CA VAL A 70 4.14 -21.95 3.50
C VAL A 70 4.40 -20.70 4.34
N GLY A 71 5.20 -20.85 5.40
CA GLY A 71 5.50 -19.77 6.34
C GLY A 71 4.57 -19.79 7.56
N THR A 72 4.16 -18.60 8.03
CA THR A 72 3.33 -18.47 9.24
C THR A 72 1.91 -18.98 8.96
N SER A 73 1.46 -19.94 9.77
CA SER A 73 0.10 -20.48 9.68
C SER A 73 -0.91 -19.51 10.28
N LEU A 74 -2.08 -19.40 9.64
CA LEU A 74 -3.25 -18.75 10.23
C LEU A 74 -4.14 -19.87 10.79
N ALA A 75 -4.04 -20.15 12.09
CA ALA A 75 -4.81 -21.25 12.66
C ALA A 75 -6.31 -20.92 12.71
N GLU A 76 -7.16 -21.93 12.47
CA GLU A 76 -8.63 -21.77 12.34
C GLU A 76 -9.28 -21.20 13.62
N ASN A 77 -8.65 -21.33 14.79
CA ASN A 77 -9.11 -20.81 16.08
C ASN A 77 -8.45 -19.48 16.51
N GLU A 78 -7.59 -18.87 15.68
CA GLU A 78 -6.84 -17.67 16.04
C GLU A 78 -7.64 -16.37 15.83
N SER A 79 -8.75 -16.28 16.56
CA SER A 79 -9.60 -15.08 16.57
C SER A 79 -9.24 -14.07 17.67
N ARG A 80 -8.25 -14.38 18.53
CA ARG A 80 -7.78 -13.45 19.58
C ARG A 80 -6.97 -12.31 18.96
N GLY A 81 -7.35 -11.06 19.25
CA GLY A 81 -6.80 -9.85 18.63
C GLY A 81 -5.27 -9.78 18.63
N GLY A 82 -4.63 -10.09 19.76
CA GLY A 82 -3.17 -10.01 19.89
C GLY A 82 -2.38 -11.02 19.03
N ILE A 83 -2.96 -12.17 18.67
CA ILE A 83 -2.30 -13.13 17.78
C ILE A 83 -2.29 -12.60 16.34
N LEU A 84 -3.42 -12.08 15.87
CA LEU A 84 -3.54 -11.52 14.53
C LEU A 84 -2.66 -10.27 14.33
N GLU A 85 -2.52 -9.44 15.37
CA GLU A 85 -1.56 -8.32 15.37
C GLU A 85 -0.12 -8.83 15.27
N SER A 86 0.25 -9.87 16.04
CA SER A 86 1.59 -10.46 15.93
C SER A 86 1.85 -11.08 14.55
N ILE A 87 0.85 -11.70 13.92
CA ILE A 87 0.97 -12.21 12.55
C ILE A 87 1.23 -11.05 11.60
N CYS A 88 0.42 -9.99 11.66
CA CYS A 88 0.59 -8.79 10.84
C CYS A 88 2.01 -8.22 10.91
N ASP A 89 2.55 -8.09 12.12
CA ASP A 89 3.89 -7.57 12.35
C ASP A 89 4.99 -8.50 11.77
N LYS A 90 4.92 -9.79 12.07
CA LYS A 90 5.92 -10.79 11.64
C LYS A 90 5.91 -11.10 10.15
N THR A 91 4.74 -11.01 9.51
CA THR A 91 4.58 -11.36 8.10
C THR A 91 4.47 -10.15 7.18
N LEU A 92 4.70 -8.95 7.71
CA LEU A 92 4.62 -7.70 6.96
C LEU A 92 5.45 -7.77 5.67
N ARG A 93 4.81 -7.38 4.57
CA ARG A 93 5.46 -7.18 3.26
C ARG A 93 4.90 -5.91 2.62
N THR A 94 5.67 -5.34 1.70
CA THR A 94 5.14 -4.28 0.86
C THR A 94 4.13 -4.83 -0.13
N PHE A 95 3.07 -4.06 -0.37
CA PHE A 95 2.08 -4.31 -1.42
C PHE A 95 2.47 -3.63 -2.75
N TYR A 96 3.68 -3.04 -2.82
CA TYR A 96 4.22 -2.33 -3.98
C TYR A 96 3.37 -1.15 -4.50
N HIS A 97 2.48 -0.61 -3.65
CA HIS A 97 1.63 0.55 -3.96
C HIS A 97 2.07 1.80 -3.17
N GLN A 98 3.39 2.02 -3.06
CA GLN A 98 3.92 3.21 -2.40
C GLN A 98 3.54 4.48 -3.18
N HIS A 99 3.28 5.57 -2.45
CA HIS A 99 2.81 6.85 -2.96
C HIS A 99 3.20 7.96 -1.98
N GLY A 100 3.03 9.21 -2.39
CA GLY A 100 3.41 10.38 -1.60
C GLY A 100 4.85 10.85 -1.84
N GLY A 101 5.24 11.94 -1.17
CA GLY A 101 6.55 12.59 -1.31
C GLY A 101 6.46 13.98 -1.93
N CYS A 102 5.57 14.19 -2.89
CA CYS A 102 5.30 15.48 -3.54
C CYS A 102 3.82 15.83 -3.49
N THR A 103 3.20 15.70 -2.31
CA THR A 103 1.75 15.75 -2.16
C THR A 103 1.16 17.13 -2.44
N VAL A 104 -0.06 17.14 -2.98
CA VAL A 104 -0.88 18.36 -3.19
C VAL A 104 -1.04 19.13 -1.87
N GLY A 105 -0.87 20.46 -1.92
CA GLY A 105 -0.93 21.37 -0.78
C GLY A 105 0.34 21.46 0.05
N MET A 106 1.34 20.59 -0.22
CA MET A 106 2.65 20.61 0.45
C MET A 106 3.78 20.97 -0.51
N VAL A 107 3.83 20.29 -1.67
CA VAL A 107 4.89 20.46 -2.69
C VAL A 107 4.33 20.97 -4.01
N VAL A 108 3.13 20.50 -4.37
CA VAL A 108 2.43 20.93 -5.58
C VAL A 108 1.08 21.55 -5.25
N ASP A 109 0.57 22.43 -6.11
CA ASP A 109 -0.77 23.00 -5.99
C ASP A 109 -1.87 22.06 -6.56
N GLY A 110 -3.11 22.56 -6.61
CA GLY A 110 -4.26 21.80 -7.13
C GLY A 110 -4.17 21.46 -8.63
N ASP A 111 -3.34 22.17 -9.39
CA ASP A 111 -3.05 21.91 -10.81
C ASP A 111 -1.79 21.05 -11.00
N LEU A 112 -1.26 20.51 -9.89
CA LEU A 112 -0.02 19.76 -9.78
C LEU A 112 1.24 20.55 -10.21
N LYS A 113 1.18 21.88 -10.14
CA LYS A 113 2.35 22.75 -10.37
C LYS A 113 3.20 22.80 -9.11
N ALA A 114 4.52 22.74 -9.26
CA ALA A 114 5.43 22.89 -8.13
C ALA A 114 5.28 24.29 -7.51
N ILE A 115 4.99 24.35 -6.22
CA ILE A 115 4.67 25.61 -5.54
C ILE A 115 5.88 26.54 -5.60
N GLY A 116 5.65 27.78 -6.07
CA GLY A 116 6.69 28.81 -6.18
C GLY A 116 7.63 28.64 -7.38
N ILE A 117 7.48 27.59 -8.19
CA ILE A 117 8.32 27.33 -9.37
C ILE A 117 7.46 27.40 -10.64
N LYS A 118 7.86 28.27 -11.57
CA LYS A 118 7.20 28.39 -12.88
C LYS A 118 7.60 27.24 -13.80
N ALA A 119 6.70 26.85 -14.70
CA ALA A 119 6.95 25.85 -15.75
C ALA A 119 7.42 24.46 -15.25
N LEU A 120 7.07 24.08 -14.01
CA LEU A 120 7.36 22.77 -13.44
C LEU A 120 6.10 22.13 -12.85
N ARG A 121 5.85 20.85 -13.19
CA ARG A 121 4.78 20.03 -12.61
C ARG A 121 5.29 18.65 -12.23
N ILE A 122 4.60 17.98 -11.32
CA ILE A 122 4.85 16.58 -10.95
C ILE A 122 3.56 15.79 -11.18
N VAL A 123 3.61 14.72 -11.98
CA VAL A 123 2.42 13.96 -12.40
C VAL A 123 2.68 12.46 -12.28
N ASP A 124 2.67 11.97 -11.05
CA ASP A 124 2.83 10.55 -10.72
C ASP A 124 2.23 10.23 -9.33
N GLY A 125 2.52 9.02 -8.83
CA GLY A 125 2.05 8.53 -7.52
C GLY A 125 2.52 9.34 -6.32
N SER A 126 3.57 10.15 -6.46
CA SER A 126 4.10 10.98 -5.39
C SER A 126 3.15 12.10 -4.97
N THR A 127 2.19 12.46 -5.82
CA THR A 127 1.23 13.55 -5.57
C THR A 127 0.06 13.14 -4.68
N PHE A 128 -0.17 11.83 -4.50
CA PHE A 128 -1.27 11.31 -3.69
C PHE A 128 -0.89 11.19 -2.21
N ALA A 129 -1.73 11.74 -1.34
CA ALA A 129 -1.62 11.51 0.11
C ALA A 129 -2.17 10.14 0.54
N VAL A 130 -3.04 9.55 -0.27
CA VAL A 130 -3.68 8.25 -0.05
C VAL A 130 -3.75 7.51 -1.38
N SER A 131 -3.44 6.20 -1.38
CA SER A 131 -3.54 5.35 -2.56
C SER A 131 -4.92 5.46 -3.22
N PRO A 132 -5.01 5.77 -4.53
CA PRO A 132 -6.28 5.80 -5.23
C PRO A 132 -6.76 4.37 -5.52
N GLY A 133 -7.61 3.84 -4.63
CA GLY A 133 -8.16 2.48 -4.74
C GLY A 133 -7.18 1.38 -4.30
N THR A 134 -7.62 0.12 -4.46
CA THR A 134 -6.81 -1.07 -4.09
C THR A 134 -5.62 -1.26 -5.03
N ASN A 135 -5.81 -1.04 -6.33
CA ASN A 135 -4.79 -1.12 -7.37
C ASN A 135 -4.69 0.25 -8.08
N PRO A 136 -3.66 1.07 -7.80
CA PRO A 136 -3.64 2.48 -8.20
C PRO A 136 -3.28 2.70 -9.68
N GLN A 137 -2.84 1.66 -10.41
CA GLN A 137 -2.30 1.78 -11.76
C GLN A 137 -3.26 2.47 -12.73
N ALA A 138 -4.54 2.08 -12.74
CA ALA A 138 -5.53 2.68 -13.64
C ALA A 138 -5.69 4.18 -13.40
N THR A 139 -5.73 4.61 -12.14
CA THR A 139 -5.82 6.03 -11.78
C THR A 139 -4.56 6.78 -12.17
N LEU A 140 -3.37 6.19 -11.99
CA LEU A 140 -2.10 6.78 -12.40
C LEU A 140 -1.99 6.97 -13.91
N MET A 141 -2.38 5.96 -14.70
CA MET A 141 -2.40 6.06 -16.17
C MET A 141 -3.39 7.13 -16.64
N MET A 142 -4.58 7.19 -16.01
CA MET A 142 -5.58 8.21 -16.28
C MET A 142 -5.05 9.62 -15.94
N LEU A 143 -4.39 9.77 -14.79
CA LEU A 143 -3.86 11.05 -14.32
C LEU A 143 -2.92 11.69 -15.34
N GLY A 144 -2.02 10.91 -15.94
CA GLY A 144 -1.10 11.39 -16.97
C GLY A 144 -1.84 12.03 -18.15
N ARG A 145 -2.86 11.34 -18.69
CA ARG A 145 -3.70 11.89 -19.78
C ARG A 145 -4.51 13.10 -19.32
N TYR A 146 -5.12 13.02 -18.14
CA TYR A 146 -5.96 14.08 -17.60
C TYR A 146 -5.20 15.40 -17.49
N VAL A 147 -4.03 15.38 -16.85
CA VAL A 147 -3.19 16.58 -16.70
C VAL A 147 -2.65 17.06 -18.05
N GLY A 148 -2.30 16.14 -18.96
CA GLY A 148 -1.92 16.50 -20.32
C GLY A 148 -3.00 17.32 -21.06
N LEU A 149 -4.27 16.92 -20.94
CA LEU A 149 -5.39 17.68 -21.50
C LEU A 149 -5.60 19.02 -20.81
N LYS A 150 -5.45 19.09 -19.48
CA LYS A 150 -5.50 20.36 -18.73
C LYS A 150 -4.42 21.34 -19.21
N ILE A 151 -3.19 20.86 -19.43
CA ILE A 151 -2.10 21.70 -19.96
C ILE A 151 -2.48 22.23 -21.35
N LYS A 152 -3.00 21.38 -22.24
CA LYS A 152 -3.46 21.81 -23.57
C LYS A 152 -4.47 22.95 -23.48
N GLU A 153 -5.52 22.78 -22.67
CA GLU A 153 -6.54 23.80 -22.41
C GLU A 153 -5.94 25.11 -21.88
N GLU A 154 -5.02 25.04 -20.91
CA GLU A 154 -4.34 26.22 -20.35
C GLU A 154 -3.46 26.95 -21.37
N THR A 155 -2.86 26.22 -22.31
CA THR A 155 -1.96 26.78 -23.34
C THR A 155 -2.63 27.18 -24.64
N GLY A 156 -3.92 26.88 -24.81
CA GLY A 156 -4.67 27.16 -26.05
C GLY A 156 -4.22 26.31 -27.27
N ALA A 157 -3.68 25.11 -27.03
CA ALA A 157 -3.18 24.17 -28.04
C ALA A 157 -4.06 22.91 -28.20
#